data_AF-A0AAD0U3Z2-F1
#
_entry.id   AF-A0AAD0U3Z2-F1
#
_cell.length_a   1.000
_cell.length_b   1.000
_cell.length_c   1.000
_cell.angle_alpha   90.00
_cell.angle_beta   90.00
_cell.angle_gamma   90.00
#
_symmetry.space_group_name_H-M   'P 1'
#
loop_
_entity.id
_entity.type
_entity.pdbx_description
1 polymer ?
#
loop_
_entity_poly.entity_id
_entity_poly.type
_entity_poly.pdbx_seq_one_letter_code
_entity_poly.pdbx_strand_id
1 'polypeptide(L)'
;MKLFWLLLLLMCSLKASAVDMVIHNLDALTTKGQKTVATWVNQSLEKTQNTLGPLQQSTLPIYLKPQYFAFEPVPWASVKRNNPDGLELHIDRYASLNTFTKDWTLYHELSHLYLPLLPYSGFWLSEGFASYMQNVIMRNSGVISQAQFVQRLNAGFERARLQTKTKQQPLNKLSSDMWKQRAQQRVYWTGAAFFVEADLALQKQGKSVAAIIKQYQLCCRAARTSAKTLIKELDKLSRSSIFTTLYAQYNTRTDFPVITKTQLNTL
;
A
#
# COMPACT_ATOMS: atom_id res chain seq x y z
N MET A 1 22.20 51.20 22.54
CA MET A 1 21.07 50.87 21.65
C MET A 1 20.96 49.35 21.55
N LYS A 2 19.85 48.77 22.03
CA LYS A 2 19.61 47.31 22.05
C LYS A 2 19.22 46.84 20.65
N LEU A 3 20.00 45.95 20.05
CA LEU A 3 19.66 45.33 18.77
C LEU A 3 18.71 44.15 19.02
N PHE A 4 17.44 44.32 18.63
CA PHE A 4 16.42 43.28 18.62
C PHE A 4 16.66 42.35 17.43
N TRP A 5 16.97 41.07 17.67
CA TRP A 5 16.98 40.05 16.61
C TRP A 5 15.56 39.50 16.44
N LEU A 6 14.92 39.86 15.34
CA LEU A 6 13.67 39.23 14.90
C LEU A 6 14.00 37.87 14.28
N LEU A 7 13.58 36.77 14.94
CA LEU A 7 13.55 35.44 14.33
C LEU A 7 12.39 35.41 13.32
N LEU A 8 12.70 35.48 12.02
CA LEU A 8 11.72 35.20 10.97
C LEU A 8 11.49 33.68 10.91
N LEU A 9 10.38 33.22 11.45
CA LEU A 9 9.86 31.87 11.21
C LEU A 9 9.43 31.77 9.74
N LEU A 10 10.32 31.23 8.90
CA LEU A 10 10.03 30.90 7.52
C LEU A 10 9.03 29.73 7.49
N MET A 11 7.73 30.03 7.49
CA MET A 11 6.67 29.07 7.20
C MET A 11 6.77 28.71 5.71
N CYS A 12 7.59 27.70 5.40
CA CYS A 12 7.65 27.12 4.07
C CYS A 12 6.34 26.37 3.81
N SER A 13 5.37 27.05 3.21
CA SER A 13 4.15 26.44 2.70
C SER A 13 4.51 25.63 1.44
N LEU A 14 4.89 24.37 1.64
CA LEU A 14 4.99 23.38 0.57
C LEU A 14 3.61 23.21 -0.06
N LYS A 15 3.32 23.98 -1.11
CA LYS A 15 2.24 23.64 -2.05
C LYS A 15 2.64 22.32 -2.70
N ALA A 16 2.09 21.22 -2.21
CA ALA A 16 2.18 19.95 -2.91
C ALA A 16 1.48 20.12 -4.25
N SER A 17 2.25 20.15 -5.35
CA SER A 17 1.67 20.13 -6.69
C SER A 17 0.82 18.87 -6.85
N ALA A 18 -0.38 19.02 -7.40
CA ALA A 18 -1.22 17.87 -7.72
C ALA A 18 -0.46 16.94 -8.68
N VAL A 19 -0.59 15.62 -8.46
CA VAL A 19 0.01 14.62 -9.35
C VAL A 19 -0.72 14.67 -10.68
N ASP A 20 0.01 14.90 -11.76
CA ASP A 20 -0.50 14.86 -13.12
C ASP A 20 -0.74 13.40 -13.55
N MET A 21 -2.00 13.00 -13.64
CA MET A 21 -2.37 11.63 -13.98
C MET A 21 -2.55 11.49 -15.50
N VAL A 22 -1.72 10.63 -16.12
CA VAL A 22 -1.73 10.40 -17.56
C VAL A 22 -2.29 9.01 -17.85
N ILE A 23 -3.54 8.94 -18.32
CA ILE A 23 -4.21 7.67 -18.61
C ILE A 23 -4.04 7.31 -20.09
N HIS A 24 -3.21 6.31 -20.38
CA HIS A 24 -2.98 5.77 -21.71
C HIS A 24 -4.09 4.77 -22.11
N ASN A 25 -4.43 4.74 -23.40
CA ASN A 25 -5.47 3.89 -24.01
C ASN A 25 -6.87 4.11 -23.43
N LEU A 26 -7.16 5.31 -22.91
CA LEU A 26 -8.50 5.66 -22.43
C LEU A 26 -9.51 5.71 -23.58
N ASP A 27 -9.08 6.25 -24.72
CA ASP A 27 -9.81 6.35 -25.99
C ASP A 27 -10.31 5.01 -26.54
N ALA A 28 -9.70 3.89 -26.13
CA ALA A 28 -10.20 2.55 -26.46
C ALA A 28 -11.59 2.26 -25.88
N LEU A 29 -12.05 3.00 -24.86
CA LEU A 29 -13.37 2.86 -24.23
C LEU A 29 -14.43 3.76 -24.91
N THR A 30 -15.70 3.44 -24.71
CA THR A 30 -16.81 4.34 -25.07
C THR A 30 -16.73 5.65 -24.26
N THR A 31 -17.33 6.75 -24.73
CA THR A 31 -17.33 8.04 -24.01
C THR A 31 -17.81 7.92 -22.56
N LYS A 32 -18.82 7.08 -22.31
CA LYS A 32 -19.29 6.78 -20.95
C LYS A 32 -18.21 6.03 -20.15
N GLY A 33 -17.60 5.01 -20.73
CA GLY A 33 -16.51 4.25 -20.10
C GLY A 33 -15.29 5.12 -19.78
N GLN A 34 -14.91 6.03 -20.67
CA GLN A 34 -13.84 6.99 -20.45
C GLN A 34 -14.11 7.85 -19.20
N LYS A 35 -15.31 8.43 -19.11
CA LYS A 35 -15.72 9.22 -17.94
C LYS A 35 -15.73 8.39 -16.66
N THR A 36 -16.25 7.16 -16.71
CA THR A 36 -16.29 6.24 -15.56
C THR A 36 -14.89 5.90 -15.07
N VAL A 37 -13.98 5.49 -15.96
CA VAL A 37 -12.62 5.08 -15.60
C VAL A 37 -11.81 6.27 -15.13
N ALA A 38 -11.85 7.42 -15.81
CA ALA A 38 -11.17 8.62 -15.37
C ALA A 38 -11.64 9.07 -13.98
N THR A 39 -12.96 9.03 -13.72
CA THR A 39 -13.52 9.35 -12.39
C THR A 39 -13.04 8.38 -11.33
N TRP A 40 -13.11 7.08 -11.61
CA TRP A 40 -12.69 6.03 -10.68
C TRP A 40 -11.22 6.19 -10.30
N VAL A 41 -10.33 6.29 -11.28
CA VAL A 41 -8.89 6.35 -11.03
C VAL A 41 -8.52 7.63 -10.26
N ASN A 42 -9.10 8.78 -10.62
CA ASN A 42 -8.91 10.03 -9.88
C ASN A 42 -9.37 9.91 -8.42
N GLN A 43 -10.57 9.39 -8.19
CA GLN A 43 -11.10 9.19 -6.83
C GLN A 43 -10.25 8.22 -6.02
N SER A 44 -9.77 7.13 -6.62
CA SER A 44 -8.90 6.17 -5.94
C SER A 44 -7.55 6.77 -5.58
N LEU A 45 -6.94 7.57 -6.46
CA LEU A 45 -5.69 8.29 -6.15
C LEU A 45 -5.91 9.29 -5.01
N GLU A 46 -6.97 10.10 -5.08
CA GLU A 46 -7.31 11.08 -4.04
C GLU A 46 -7.50 10.41 -2.67
N LYS A 47 -8.28 9.33 -2.61
CA LYS A 47 -8.50 8.54 -1.39
C LYS A 47 -7.20 7.98 -0.82
N THR A 48 -6.32 7.48 -1.69
CA THR A 48 -5.00 7.00 -1.28
C THR A 48 -4.14 8.14 -0.73
N GLN A 49 -4.10 9.29 -1.41
CA GLN A 49 -3.32 10.45 -0.97
C GLN A 49 -3.84 11.09 0.32
N ASN A 50 -5.16 11.05 0.54
CA ASN A 50 -5.75 11.47 1.82
C ASN A 50 -5.26 10.60 2.98
N THR A 51 -5.01 9.31 2.74
CA THR A 51 -4.50 8.38 3.76
C THR A 51 -2.97 8.44 3.91
N LEU A 52 -2.24 8.38 2.79
CA LEU A 52 -0.79 8.18 2.76
C LEU A 52 0.03 9.43 2.43
N GLY A 53 -0.63 10.57 2.17
CA GLY A 53 0.00 11.79 1.67
C GLY A 53 0.22 11.80 0.16
N PRO A 54 0.70 12.92 -0.40
CA PRO A 54 0.99 13.03 -1.83
C PRO A 54 2.10 12.04 -2.24
N LEU A 55 2.07 11.61 -3.49
CA LEU A 55 3.18 10.85 -4.06
C LEU A 55 4.40 11.76 -4.23
N GLN A 56 5.59 11.21 -4.06
CA GLN A 56 6.83 11.94 -4.35
C GLN A 56 6.96 12.34 -5.83
N GLN A 57 6.44 11.52 -6.75
CA GLN A 57 6.45 11.80 -8.18
C GLN A 57 5.36 12.81 -8.58
N SER A 58 5.67 13.69 -9.53
CA SER A 58 4.73 14.69 -10.05
C SER A 58 3.77 14.15 -11.12
N THR A 59 4.06 12.99 -11.71
CA THR A 59 3.28 12.41 -12.80
C THR A 59 3.00 10.94 -12.50
N LEU A 60 1.81 10.45 -12.80
CA LEU A 60 1.43 9.04 -12.66
C LEU A 60 0.88 8.50 -14.00
N PRO A 61 1.71 7.80 -14.80
CA PRO A 61 1.25 7.11 -16.00
C PRO A 61 0.45 5.85 -15.65
N ILE A 62 -0.71 5.69 -16.30
CA ILE A 62 -1.62 4.57 -16.11
C ILE A 62 -1.91 3.95 -17.48
N TYR A 63 -1.51 2.70 -17.67
CA TYR A 63 -1.67 1.96 -18.91
C TYR A 63 -2.90 1.07 -18.83
N LEU A 64 -3.98 1.47 -19.50
CA LEU A 64 -5.20 0.67 -19.54
C LEU A 64 -5.09 -0.47 -20.55
N LYS A 65 -5.60 -1.63 -20.13
CA LYS A 65 -5.80 -2.84 -20.94
C LYS A 65 -7.26 -3.30 -20.82
N PRO A 66 -8.22 -2.59 -21.44
CA PRO A 66 -9.63 -2.93 -21.35
C PRO A 66 -9.90 -4.34 -21.87
N GLN A 67 -10.59 -5.15 -21.07
CA GLN A 67 -11.05 -6.49 -21.43
C GLN A 67 -12.51 -6.42 -21.84
N TYR A 68 -12.87 -7.16 -22.90
CA TYR A 68 -14.26 -7.22 -23.37
C TYR A 68 -15.15 -8.04 -22.42
N PHE A 69 -14.59 -9.12 -21.87
CA PHE A 69 -15.22 -9.93 -20.84
C PHE A 69 -14.23 -10.14 -19.70
N ALA A 70 -14.66 -9.84 -18.47
CA ALA A 70 -13.93 -10.15 -17.26
C ALA A 70 -14.92 -10.49 -16.14
N PHE A 71 -14.52 -11.37 -15.23
CA PHE A 71 -15.34 -11.78 -14.08
C PHE A 71 -15.19 -10.86 -12.88
N GLU A 72 -14.18 -9.99 -12.90
CA GLU A 72 -13.88 -9.02 -11.87
C GLU A 72 -13.69 -7.63 -12.51
N PRO A 73 -13.86 -6.54 -11.75
CA PRO A 73 -13.73 -5.18 -12.29
C PRO A 73 -12.30 -4.90 -12.74
N VAL A 74 -11.32 -5.41 -11.99
CA VAL A 74 -9.89 -5.31 -12.28
C VAL A 74 -9.26 -6.71 -12.14
N PRO A 75 -9.39 -7.60 -13.13
CA PRO A 75 -8.91 -8.98 -13.02
C PRO A 75 -7.39 -9.09 -12.83
N TRP A 76 -6.64 -8.08 -13.23
CA TRP A 76 -5.20 -8.04 -13.04
C TRP A 76 -4.69 -6.60 -13.08
N ALA A 77 -3.68 -6.32 -12.26
CA ALA A 77 -2.95 -5.08 -12.29
C ALA A 77 -1.50 -5.31 -11.88
N SER A 78 -0.64 -4.33 -12.20
CA SER A 78 0.73 -4.32 -11.71
C SER A 78 1.33 -2.93 -11.70
N VAL A 79 2.29 -2.71 -10.79
CA VAL A 79 3.18 -1.54 -10.86
C VAL A 79 4.24 -1.70 -11.94
N LYS A 80 4.39 -0.68 -12.79
CA LYS A 80 5.49 -0.50 -13.73
C LYS A 80 6.57 0.37 -13.08
N ARG A 81 7.69 -0.23 -12.69
CA ARG A 81 8.81 0.46 -12.02
C ARG A 81 9.74 1.16 -13.03
N ASN A 82 9.25 2.26 -13.60
CA ASN A 82 9.94 3.11 -14.58
C ASN A 82 10.36 4.47 -13.94
N ASN A 83 10.74 5.46 -14.76
CA ASN A 83 10.95 6.83 -14.29
C ASN A 83 9.99 7.79 -15.05
N PRO A 84 8.83 8.16 -14.46
CA PRO A 84 8.32 7.80 -13.12
C PRO A 84 7.74 6.38 -13.04
N ASP A 85 7.43 5.90 -11.82
CA ASP A 85 6.65 4.67 -11.63
C ASP A 85 5.24 4.86 -12.22
N GLY A 86 4.64 3.79 -12.74
CA GLY A 86 3.30 3.78 -13.31
C GLY A 86 2.50 2.55 -12.91
N LEU A 87 1.26 2.48 -13.37
CA LEU A 87 0.38 1.33 -13.16
C LEU A 87 -0.09 0.76 -14.51
N GLU A 88 -0.22 -0.55 -14.61
CA GLU A 88 -0.94 -1.23 -15.68
C GLU A 88 -2.21 -1.87 -15.12
N LEU A 89 -3.36 -1.57 -15.71
CA LEU A 89 -4.66 -2.01 -15.23
C LEU A 89 -5.39 -2.77 -16.34
N HIS A 90 -5.65 -4.05 -16.11
CA HIS A 90 -6.57 -4.82 -16.92
C HIS A 90 -7.95 -4.68 -16.27
N ILE A 91 -8.93 -4.16 -17.02
CA ILE A 91 -10.23 -3.78 -16.47
C ILE A 91 -11.38 -4.37 -17.26
N ASP A 92 -12.48 -4.70 -16.60
CA ASP A 92 -13.77 -4.89 -17.26
C ASP A 92 -14.22 -3.54 -17.83
N ARG A 93 -14.29 -3.44 -19.16
CA ARG A 93 -14.66 -2.19 -19.82
C ARG A 93 -16.11 -1.77 -19.60
N TYR A 94 -16.95 -2.65 -19.09
CA TYR A 94 -18.37 -2.41 -18.83
C TYR A 94 -18.71 -2.26 -17.34
N ALA A 95 -17.73 -2.41 -16.44
CA ALA A 95 -17.95 -2.27 -15.01
C ALA A 95 -18.44 -0.86 -14.66
N SER A 96 -19.37 -0.80 -13.71
CA SER A 96 -19.90 0.47 -13.20
C SER A 96 -18.88 1.20 -12.32
N LEU A 97 -19.02 2.52 -12.18
CA LEU A 97 -18.19 3.30 -11.25
C LEU A 97 -18.24 2.72 -9.83
N ASN A 98 -19.42 2.37 -9.33
CA ASN A 98 -19.58 1.80 -7.99
C ASN A 98 -18.89 0.43 -7.85
N THR A 99 -18.92 -0.38 -8.90
CA THR A 99 -18.23 -1.68 -8.98
C THR A 99 -16.72 -1.48 -8.89
N PHE A 100 -16.17 -0.55 -9.68
CA PHE A 100 -14.76 -0.17 -9.61
C PHE A 100 -14.35 0.43 -8.26
N THR A 101 -15.15 1.33 -7.69
CA THR A 101 -14.85 1.98 -6.40
C THR A 101 -14.75 0.99 -5.26
N LYS A 102 -15.56 -0.08 -5.28
CA LYS A 102 -15.55 -1.17 -4.28
C LYS A 102 -14.45 -2.21 -4.51
N ASP A 103 -13.86 -2.23 -5.71
CA ASP A 103 -12.73 -3.10 -6.02
C ASP A 103 -11.48 -2.67 -5.24
N TRP A 104 -10.69 -3.64 -4.78
CA TRP A 104 -9.55 -3.37 -3.92
C TRP A 104 -8.24 -3.17 -4.71
N THR A 105 -8.19 -3.62 -5.96
CA THR A 105 -6.97 -3.83 -6.74
C THR A 105 -6.23 -2.51 -6.96
N LEU A 106 -6.94 -1.45 -7.36
CA LEU A 106 -6.29 -0.15 -7.57
C LEU A 106 -5.72 0.45 -6.28
N TYR A 107 -6.38 0.27 -5.13
CA TYR A 107 -5.84 0.73 -3.85
C TYR A 107 -4.59 -0.06 -3.43
N HIS A 108 -4.53 -1.35 -3.77
CA HIS A 108 -3.35 -2.19 -3.57
C HIS A 108 -2.16 -1.70 -4.42
N GLU A 109 -2.37 -1.54 -5.73
CA GLU A 109 -1.32 -1.09 -6.63
C GLU A 109 -0.83 0.33 -6.32
N LEU A 110 -1.74 1.25 -5.97
CA LEU A 110 -1.36 2.59 -5.52
C LEU A 110 -0.50 2.54 -4.26
N SER A 111 -0.79 1.63 -3.32
CA SER A 111 -0.01 1.48 -2.09
C SER A 111 1.45 1.10 -2.39
N HIS A 112 1.71 0.29 -3.41
CA HIS A 112 3.09 -0.06 -3.79
C HIS A 112 3.94 1.15 -4.20
N LEU A 113 3.34 2.24 -4.70
CA LEU A 113 4.07 3.44 -5.08
C LEU A 113 4.69 4.15 -3.86
N TYR A 114 4.14 3.93 -2.67
CA TYR A 114 4.61 4.53 -1.42
C TYR A 114 5.84 3.83 -0.81
N LEU A 115 6.22 2.67 -1.35
CA LEU A 115 7.43 1.96 -0.98
C LEU A 115 8.43 1.90 -2.15
N PRO A 116 9.74 1.80 -1.84
CA PRO A 116 10.76 1.51 -2.83
C PRO A 116 10.59 0.11 -3.40
N LEU A 117 11.12 -0.14 -4.60
CA LEU A 117 11.29 -1.51 -5.09
C LEU A 117 12.36 -2.22 -4.26
N LEU A 118 11.98 -3.32 -3.62
CA LEU A 118 12.85 -4.16 -2.80
C LEU A 118 13.40 -5.35 -3.62
N PRO A 119 14.42 -6.09 -3.13
CA PRO A 119 14.76 -7.41 -3.67
C PRO A 119 13.65 -8.43 -3.39
N TYR A 120 13.59 -9.53 -4.15
CA TYR A 120 12.54 -10.56 -3.99
C TYR A 120 12.42 -11.14 -2.57
N SER A 121 13.53 -11.24 -1.83
CA SER A 121 13.51 -11.68 -0.43
C SER A 121 12.78 -10.71 0.50
N GLY A 122 12.57 -9.46 0.08
CA GLY A 122 11.82 -8.43 0.79
C GLY A 122 10.43 -8.17 0.21
N PHE A 123 9.98 -8.92 -0.80
CA PHE A 123 8.64 -8.72 -1.40
C PHE A 123 7.53 -8.93 -0.37
N TRP A 124 7.70 -9.81 0.61
CA TRP A 124 6.75 -9.94 1.72
C TRP A 124 6.44 -8.61 2.43
N LEU A 125 7.41 -7.67 2.51
CA LEU A 125 7.15 -6.32 3.02
C LEU A 125 6.33 -5.49 2.02
N SER A 126 6.71 -5.47 0.75
CA SER A 126 6.02 -4.68 -0.27
C SER A 126 4.57 -5.15 -0.50
N GLU A 127 4.36 -6.46 -0.65
CA GLU A 127 3.05 -7.10 -0.81
C GLU A 127 2.23 -7.02 0.47
N GLY A 128 2.88 -7.18 1.62
CA GLY A 128 2.25 -7.03 2.93
C GLY A 128 1.74 -5.62 3.19
N PHE A 129 2.54 -4.62 2.83
CA PHE A 129 2.16 -3.22 2.93
C PHE A 129 0.92 -2.92 2.09
N ALA A 130 0.94 -3.31 0.81
CA ALA A 130 -0.19 -3.09 -0.08
C ALA A 130 -1.45 -3.84 0.37
N SER A 131 -1.31 -5.09 0.85
CA SER A 131 -2.40 -5.90 1.39
C SER A 131 -3.03 -5.30 2.65
N TYR A 132 -2.25 -4.63 3.49
CA TYR A 132 -2.77 -3.91 4.65
C TYR A 132 -3.39 -2.57 4.26
N MET A 133 -2.63 -1.74 3.54
CA MET A 133 -3.03 -0.38 3.20
C MET A 133 -4.24 -0.31 2.28
N GLN A 134 -4.46 -1.28 1.37
CA GLN A 134 -5.69 -1.32 0.59
C GLN A 134 -6.94 -1.25 1.50
N ASN A 135 -6.91 -1.94 2.65
CA ASN A 135 -8.04 -2.00 3.56
C ASN A 135 -8.11 -0.72 4.41
N VAL A 136 -6.97 -0.17 4.83
CA VAL A 136 -6.90 1.11 5.56
C VAL A 136 -7.44 2.25 4.71
N ILE A 137 -7.00 2.37 3.45
CA ILE A 137 -7.45 3.41 2.51
C ILE A 137 -8.94 3.28 2.25
N MET A 138 -9.43 2.08 1.93
CA MET A 138 -10.85 1.85 1.67
C MET A 138 -11.71 2.18 2.89
N ARG A 139 -11.26 1.85 4.10
CA ARG A 139 -11.97 2.19 5.33
C ARG A 139 -11.98 3.69 5.58
N ASN A 140 -10.82 4.34 5.57
CA ASN A 140 -10.69 5.76 5.87
C ASN A 140 -11.46 6.64 4.88
N SER A 141 -11.72 6.12 3.67
CA SER A 141 -12.50 6.79 2.63
C SER A 141 -13.97 6.39 2.57
N GLY A 142 -14.47 5.60 3.54
CA GLY A 142 -15.86 5.17 3.65
C GLY A 142 -16.30 4.12 2.63
N VAL A 143 -15.38 3.54 1.85
CA VAL A 143 -15.68 2.49 0.87
C VAL A 143 -16.02 1.16 1.57
N ILE A 144 -15.39 0.90 2.72
CA ILE A 144 -15.74 -0.23 3.60
C ILE A 144 -15.97 0.26 5.03
N SER A 145 -16.84 -0.41 5.77
CA SER A 145 -17.06 -0.16 7.20
C SER A 145 -15.93 -0.72 8.07
N GLN A 146 -15.87 -0.30 9.34
CA GLN A 146 -14.93 -0.88 10.32
C GLN A 146 -15.13 -2.39 10.47
N ALA A 147 -16.38 -2.86 10.50
CA ALA A 147 -16.67 -4.30 10.58
C ALA A 147 -16.13 -5.07 9.35
N GLN A 148 -16.28 -4.49 8.15
CA GLN A 148 -15.72 -5.06 6.92
C GLN A 148 -14.19 -5.02 6.91
N PHE A 149 -13.56 -3.97 7.43
CA PHE A 149 -12.11 -3.88 7.60
C PHE A 149 -11.58 -5.04 8.46
N VAL A 150 -12.16 -5.24 9.65
CA VAL A 150 -11.80 -6.35 10.55
C VAL A 150 -12.02 -7.71 9.88
N GLN A 151 -13.18 -7.90 9.23
CA GLN A 151 -13.51 -9.16 8.55
C GLN A 151 -12.50 -9.48 7.43
N ARG A 152 -12.15 -8.49 6.60
CA ARG A 152 -11.24 -8.67 5.46
C ARG A 152 -9.83 -9.02 5.92
N LEU A 153 -9.29 -8.32 6.91
CA LEU A 153 -7.98 -8.62 7.49
C LEU A 153 -7.96 -10.02 8.11
N ASN A 154 -8.95 -10.33 8.95
CA ASN A 154 -9.05 -11.65 9.58
C ASN A 154 -9.15 -12.77 8.53
N ALA A 155 -9.97 -12.61 7.48
CA ALA A 155 -10.08 -13.60 6.42
C ALA A 155 -8.75 -13.79 5.66
N GLY A 156 -7.99 -12.72 5.45
CA GLY A 156 -6.63 -12.79 4.91
C GLY A 156 -5.66 -13.57 5.80
N PHE A 157 -5.69 -13.29 7.09
CA PHE A 157 -4.88 -13.98 8.09
C PHE A 157 -5.20 -15.48 8.16
N GLU A 158 -6.48 -15.85 8.04
CA GLU A 158 -6.89 -17.25 7.96
C GLU A 158 -6.32 -17.96 6.73
N ARG A 159 -6.35 -17.33 5.55
CA ARG A 159 -5.73 -17.89 4.34
C ARG A 159 -4.23 -18.09 4.52
N ALA A 160 -3.55 -17.14 5.14
CA ALA A 160 -2.12 -17.23 5.45
C ALA A 160 -1.82 -18.39 6.41
N ARG A 161 -2.60 -18.50 7.51
CA ARG A 161 -2.48 -19.56 8.51
C ARG A 161 -2.68 -20.94 7.91
N LEU A 162 -3.66 -21.09 7.02
CA LEU A 162 -3.87 -22.34 6.28
C LEU A 162 -2.68 -22.66 5.37
N GLN A 163 -2.14 -21.67 4.67
CA GLN A 163 -1.01 -21.89 3.77
C GLN A 163 0.31 -22.17 4.51
N THR A 164 0.50 -21.65 5.73
CA THR A 164 1.64 -21.98 6.59
C THR A 164 1.77 -23.48 6.88
N LYS A 165 0.66 -24.24 6.86
CA LYS A 165 0.70 -25.71 7.04
C LYS A 165 1.55 -26.41 5.98
N THR A 166 1.56 -25.89 4.75
CA THR A 166 2.29 -26.50 3.60
C THR A 166 3.49 -25.68 3.14
N LYS A 167 3.62 -24.42 3.58
CA LYS A 167 4.69 -23.50 3.16
C LYS A 167 5.52 -23.06 4.38
N GLN A 168 6.27 -23.98 4.97
CA GLN A 168 6.96 -23.78 6.26
C GLN A 168 8.33 -23.08 6.15
N GLN A 169 8.74 -22.68 4.93
CA GLN A 169 10.02 -22.00 4.73
C GLN A 169 10.04 -20.63 5.46
N PRO A 170 11.22 -20.16 5.89
CA PRO A 170 11.40 -18.80 6.39
C PRO A 170 10.83 -17.77 5.41
N LEU A 171 10.14 -16.75 5.91
CA LEU A 171 9.38 -15.80 5.10
C LEU A 171 10.21 -15.14 3.98
N ASN A 172 11.46 -14.75 4.26
CA ASN A 172 12.37 -14.18 3.26
C ASN A 172 12.72 -15.15 2.12
N LYS A 173 12.86 -16.44 2.42
CA LYS A 173 13.12 -17.48 1.42
C LYS A 173 11.86 -17.75 0.62
N LEU A 174 10.72 -17.90 1.29
CA LEU A 174 9.45 -18.12 0.60
C LEU A 174 9.07 -16.96 -0.31
N SER A 175 9.30 -15.72 0.13
CA SER A 175 9.10 -14.50 -0.65
C SER A 175 9.88 -14.52 -1.98
N SER A 176 11.09 -15.09 -1.97
CA SER A 176 11.94 -15.15 -3.16
C SER A 176 11.40 -16.10 -4.24
N ASP A 177 10.70 -17.17 -3.83
CA ASP A 177 10.18 -18.22 -4.71
C ASP A 177 8.64 -18.28 -4.73
N MET A 178 7.96 -17.20 -4.30
CA MET A 178 6.54 -17.28 -3.94
C MET A 178 5.64 -17.68 -5.11
N TRP A 179 5.92 -17.22 -6.33
CA TRP A 179 5.11 -17.57 -7.49
C TRP A 179 5.26 -19.04 -7.89
N LYS A 180 6.50 -19.56 -7.90
CA LYS A 180 6.78 -20.98 -8.17
C LYS A 180 6.09 -21.87 -7.14
N GLN A 181 6.10 -21.44 -5.88
CA GLN A 181 5.50 -22.19 -4.79
C GLN A 181 4.01 -21.93 -4.58
N ARG A 182 3.39 -21.03 -5.36
CA ARG A 182 2.01 -20.53 -5.17
C ARG A 182 1.74 -20.08 -3.73
N ALA A 183 2.70 -19.37 -3.15
CA ALA A 183 2.76 -19.01 -1.74
C ALA A 183 2.30 -17.58 -1.43
N GLN A 184 1.60 -16.94 -2.36
CA GLN A 184 1.21 -15.54 -2.27
C GLN A 184 0.37 -15.27 -1.02
N GLN A 185 -0.61 -16.12 -0.68
CA GLN A 185 -1.45 -15.88 0.49
C GLN A 185 -0.65 -15.80 1.79
N ARG A 186 0.33 -16.68 1.98
CA ARG A 186 1.24 -16.65 3.12
C ARG A 186 2.11 -15.41 3.09
N VAL A 187 2.76 -15.13 1.96
CA VAL A 187 3.68 -13.99 1.84
C VAL A 187 2.97 -12.65 2.09
N TYR A 188 1.84 -12.44 1.44
CA TYR A 188 1.08 -11.19 1.46
C TYR A 188 0.49 -10.95 2.85
N TRP A 189 -0.21 -11.94 3.40
CA TRP A 189 -0.94 -11.74 4.65
C TRP A 189 -0.06 -11.87 5.89
N THR A 190 1.07 -12.59 5.85
CA THR A 190 2.09 -12.49 6.91
C THR A 190 2.78 -11.12 6.88
N GLY A 191 3.02 -10.55 5.69
CA GLY A 191 3.49 -9.17 5.59
C GLY A 191 2.45 -8.14 6.06
N ALA A 192 1.17 -8.35 5.79
CA ALA A 192 0.10 -7.49 6.30
C ALA A 192 0.03 -7.56 7.84
N ALA A 193 0.21 -8.75 8.42
CA ALA A 193 0.27 -8.94 9.86
C ALA A 193 1.44 -8.16 10.51
N PHE A 194 2.60 -8.11 9.85
CA PHE A 194 3.72 -7.26 10.28
C PHE A 194 3.31 -5.78 10.41
N PHE A 195 2.62 -5.22 9.40
CA PHE A 195 2.18 -3.83 9.46
C PHE A 195 1.04 -3.60 10.45
N VAL A 196 0.16 -4.58 10.65
CA VAL A 196 -0.88 -4.53 11.69
C VAL A 196 -0.26 -4.46 13.08
N GLU A 197 0.72 -5.31 13.40
CA GLU A 197 1.41 -5.24 14.69
C GLU A 197 2.21 -3.95 14.84
N ALA A 198 2.82 -3.45 13.76
CA ALA A 198 3.49 -2.16 13.77
C ALA A 198 2.51 -1.02 14.06
N ASP A 199 1.33 -1.01 13.43
CA ASP A 199 0.32 0.04 13.62
C ASP A 199 -0.25 -0.01 15.05
N LEU A 200 -0.54 -1.21 15.58
CA LEU A 200 -0.94 -1.41 16.98
C LEU A 200 0.11 -0.89 17.98
N ALA A 201 1.40 -1.08 17.68
CA ALA A 201 2.48 -0.56 18.51
C ALA A 201 2.62 0.97 18.40
N LEU A 202 2.46 1.53 17.19
CA LEU A 202 2.52 2.97 16.94
C LEU A 202 1.33 3.72 17.55
N GLN A 203 0.14 3.11 17.59
CA GLN A 203 -1.04 3.71 18.22
C GLN A 203 -0.81 4.06 19.69
N LYS A 204 -0.03 3.25 20.41
CA LYS A 204 0.36 3.52 21.81
C LYS A 204 1.20 4.81 21.95
N GLN A 205 1.73 5.31 20.85
CA GLN A 205 2.50 6.55 20.76
C GLN A 205 1.73 7.68 20.05
N GLY A 206 0.42 7.50 19.80
CA GLY A 206 -0.40 8.45 19.04
C GLY A 206 -0.01 8.56 17.57
N LYS A 207 0.62 7.53 17.00
CA LYS A 207 1.05 7.48 15.59
C LYS A 207 0.36 6.34 14.85
N SER A 208 0.51 6.30 13.54
CA SER A 208 0.07 5.19 12.69
C SER A 208 1.08 4.88 11.60
N VAL A 209 1.02 3.68 11.01
CA VAL A 209 1.85 3.32 9.85
C VAL A 209 1.62 4.31 8.71
N ALA A 210 0.36 4.68 8.43
CA ALA A 210 0.02 5.66 7.39
C ALA A 210 0.71 7.02 7.62
N ALA A 211 0.75 7.51 8.86
CA ALA A 211 1.40 8.77 9.21
C ALA A 211 2.94 8.71 9.03
N ILE A 212 3.57 7.58 9.34
CA ILE A 212 5.01 7.37 9.11
C ILE A 212 5.33 7.32 7.61
N ILE A 213 4.52 6.61 6.82
CA ILE A 213 4.70 6.52 5.36
C ILE A 213 4.52 7.87 4.68
N LYS A 214 3.57 8.69 5.16
CA LYS A 214 3.40 10.07 4.70
C LYS A 214 4.67 10.90 4.89
N GLN A 215 5.35 10.77 6.04
CA GLN A 215 6.63 11.44 6.26
C GLN A 215 7.74 10.86 5.38
N TYR A 216 7.77 9.54 5.22
CA TYR A 216 8.76 8.86 4.38
C TYR A 216 8.71 9.33 2.91
N GLN A 217 7.51 9.54 2.36
CA GLN A 217 7.35 10.09 1.00
C GLN A 217 7.97 11.47 0.82
N LEU A 218 7.92 12.32 1.85
CA LEU A 218 8.40 13.70 1.75
C LEU A 218 9.92 13.82 1.80
N CYS A 219 10.60 12.93 2.54
CA CYS A 219 12.04 13.10 2.81
C CYS A 219 12.93 12.02 2.20
N CYS A 220 12.43 10.79 2.09
CA CYS A 220 13.29 9.62 2.26
C CYS A 220 13.01 8.52 1.23
N ARG A 221 11.91 8.60 0.47
CA ARG A 221 11.57 7.58 -0.52
C ARG A 221 12.59 7.55 -1.65
N ALA A 222 13.33 6.45 -1.71
CA ALA A 222 14.17 6.10 -2.85
C ALA A 222 13.39 5.25 -3.88
N ALA A 223 13.85 5.19 -5.12
CA ALA A 223 13.26 4.30 -6.14
C ALA A 223 13.51 2.82 -5.81
N ARG A 224 14.71 2.49 -5.30
CA ARG A 224 15.16 1.13 -4.98
C ARG A 224 15.97 1.15 -3.69
N THR A 225 15.79 0.14 -2.84
CA THR A 225 16.60 0.00 -1.62
C THR A 225 16.51 -1.41 -1.04
N SER A 226 17.28 -1.69 0.02
CA SER A 226 17.16 -2.93 0.78
C SER A 226 16.04 -2.86 1.81
N ALA A 227 15.43 -3.99 2.15
CA ALA A 227 14.44 -4.07 3.23
C ALA A 227 14.98 -3.50 4.55
N LYS A 228 16.24 -3.81 4.90
CA LYS A 228 16.88 -3.29 6.12
C LYS A 228 17.00 -1.76 6.12
N THR A 229 17.29 -1.17 4.96
CA THR A 229 17.39 0.29 4.83
C THR A 229 16.02 0.94 5.01
N LEU A 230 14.99 0.43 4.32
CA LEU A 230 13.61 0.91 4.50
C LEU A 230 13.19 0.86 5.97
N ILE A 231 13.38 -0.29 6.63
CA ILE A 231 12.98 -0.49 8.03
C ILE A 231 13.68 0.50 8.98
N LYS A 232 14.97 0.77 8.77
CA LYS A 232 15.71 1.78 9.56
C LYS A 232 15.17 3.19 9.37
N GLU A 233 14.78 3.57 8.15
CA GLU A 233 14.16 4.88 7.92
C GLU A 233 12.79 4.99 8.60
N LEU A 234 11.97 3.93 8.59
CA LEU A 234 10.69 3.92 9.30
C LEU A 234 10.86 4.02 10.83
N ASP A 235 11.89 3.38 11.39
CA ASP A 235 12.24 3.50 12.81
C ASP A 235 12.72 4.92 13.16
N LYS A 236 13.56 5.53 12.32
CA LYS A 236 14.00 6.93 12.48
C LYS A 236 12.82 7.89 12.50
N LEU A 237 11.86 7.74 11.57
CA LEU A 237 10.66 8.58 11.48
C LEU A 237 9.69 8.33 12.64
N SER A 238 9.53 7.07 13.05
CA SER A 238 8.71 6.74 14.22
C SER A 238 9.37 7.09 15.56
N ARG A 239 10.68 7.36 15.57
CA ARG A 239 11.50 7.53 16.79
C ARG A 239 11.36 6.34 17.73
N SER A 240 11.39 5.14 17.15
CA SER A 240 11.22 3.88 17.87
C SER A 240 12.05 2.77 17.21
N SER A 241 12.06 1.57 17.79
CA SER A 241 12.64 0.36 17.21
C SER A 241 11.58 -0.66 16.78
N ILE A 242 10.32 -0.23 16.63
CA ILE A 242 9.17 -1.11 16.33
C ILE A 242 9.43 -1.91 15.06
N PHE A 243 9.82 -1.24 13.97
CA PHE A 243 9.96 -1.89 12.68
C PHE A 243 11.17 -2.82 12.64
N THR A 244 12.32 -2.44 13.21
CA THR A 244 13.51 -3.33 13.27
C THR A 244 13.23 -4.56 14.13
N THR A 245 12.56 -4.38 15.28
CA THR A 245 12.22 -5.49 16.18
C THR A 245 11.29 -6.48 15.49
N LEU A 246 10.20 -5.99 14.88
CA LEU A 246 9.28 -6.83 14.12
C LEU A 246 9.99 -7.46 12.91
N TYR A 247 10.87 -6.73 12.21
CA TYR A 247 11.55 -7.24 11.03
C TYR A 247 12.46 -8.41 11.38
N ALA A 248 13.19 -8.33 12.50
CA ALA A 248 14.02 -9.42 12.99
C ALA A 248 13.20 -10.69 13.26
N GLN A 249 11.96 -10.56 13.75
CA GLN A 249 11.07 -11.69 14.01
C GLN A 249 10.43 -12.24 12.73
N TYR A 250 9.90 -11.37 11.87
CA TYR A 250 9.11 -11.75 10.70
C TYR A 250 9.97 -12.25 9.54
N ASN A 251 11.14 -11.67 9.32
CA ASN A 251 11.96 -11.95 8.15
C ASN A 251 12.34 -13.44 8.04
N THR A 252 12.47 -14.14 9.17
CA THR A 252 12.76 -15.59 9.21
C THR A 252 11.59 -16.41 9.77
N ARG A 253 10.41 -15.82 9.94
CA ARG A 253 9.26 -16.49 10.55
C ARG A 253 8.80 -17.67 9.69
N THR A 254 8.51 -18.79 10.33
CA THR A 254 7.99 -20.02 9.71
C THR A 254 6.51 -20.23 10.02
N ASP A 255 5.98 -19.63 11.08
CA ASP A 255 4.60 -19.67 11.53
C ASP A 255 3.78 -18.43 11.10
N PHE A 256 2.53 -18.34 11.57
CA PHE A 256 1.69 -17.16 11.41
C PHE A 256 1.40 -16.54 12.79
N PRO A 257 1.56 -15.21 12.98
CA PRO A 257 1.33 -14.55 14.26
C PRO A 257 -0.11 -14.70 14.75
N VAL A 258 -0.30 -14.62 16.07
CA VAL A 258 -1.62 -14.53 16.68
C VAL A 258 -2.05 -13.07 16.75
N ILE A 259 -3.03 -12.70 15.92
CA ILE A 259 -3.67 -11.38 15.94
C ILE A 259 -5.18 -11.60 16.05
N THR A 260 -5.79 -11.01 17.07
CA THR A 260 -7.22 -11.18 17.36
C THR A 260 -8.08 -10.15 16.64
N LYS A 261 -9.36 -10.48 16.40
CA LYS A 261 -10.34 -9.51 15.90
C LYS A 261 -10.49 -8.29 16.82
N THR A 262 -10.37 -8.49 18.13
CA THR A 262 -10.41 -7.40 19.12
C THR A 262 -9.29 -6.40 18.88
N GLN A 263 -8.06 -6.87 18.65
CA GLN A 263 -6.94 -5.99 18.28
C GLN A 263 -7.19 -5.31 16.93
N LEU A 264 -7.67 -6.04 15.92
CA LEU A 264 -8.00 -5.43 14.62
C LEU A 264 -9.05 -4.33 14.71
N ASN A 265 -9.97 -4.44 15.67
CA ASN A 265 -11.04 -3.47 15.84
C ASN A 265 -10.58 -2.14 16.48
N THR A 266 -9.40 -2.11 17.11
CA THR A 266 -8.80 -0.87 17.65
C THR A 266 -8.01 -0.07 16.63
N LEU A 267 -7.64 -0.70 15.50
CA LEU A 267 -7.04 -0.05 14.34
C LEU A 267 -8.06 0.77 13.58
#